data_AF-A0A5J4VN24-F1
#
_entry.id   AF-A0A5J4VN24-F1
#
_cell.length_a   1.000
_cell.length_b   1.000
_cell.length_c   1.000
_cell.angle_alpha   90.00
_cell.angle_beta   90.00
_cell.angle_gamma   90.00
#
_symmetry.space_group_name_H-M   'P 1'
#
loop_
_entity.id
_entity.type
_entity.pdbx_description
1 polymer ?
#
loop_
_entity_poly.entity_id
_entity_poly.type
_entity_poly.pdbx_seq_one_letter_code
_entity_poly.pdbx_strand_id
1 'polypeptide(L)'
;MIKAFQSLIENANNKEILIEQRRIHEDLALLIHLHCPSDIRCTQCINLHESYNTQLFLCDVYETMANIIWLDENAQDSLLLNQQALEHISSVVITYSSSSSEKSMELNLRNSSSSQQSLIQHRQSNPIIVGALYLLCFLLTPNSIHCTNAGSIHGLIEALVVLAKLRKNDYEQISNWKSESDIRYWSNRNLNVMLQYGNIELLKRILQEQNIIRMQIDILGSSEVRFDQDSMVVIGALINIEQLYANLRYGNEVHQDLPVLVKFTDETVEEEGGLEEIESNSFHLLSGEFNNVQFHARVAVGVIINSKISLQEQIQG
;
A
#
# COMPACT_ATOMS: atom_id res chain seq x y z
N MET A 1 3.54 -25.51 6.85
CA MET A 1 2.24 -25.70 7.53
C MET A 1 1.28 -24.56 7.18
N ILE A 2 1.62 -23.29 7.42
CA ILE A 2 0.77 -22.13 7.09
C ILE A 2 0.37 -22.09 5.61
N LYS A 3 1.29 -22.28 4.66
CA LYS A 3 0.95 -22.39 3.22
C LYS A 3 -0.08 -23.48 2.90
N ALA A 4 -0.06 -24.60 3.63
CA ALA A 4 -1.06 -25.65 3.45
C ALA A 4 -2.44 -25.19 4.00
N PHE A 5 -2.45 -24.45 5.11
CA PHE A 5 -3.67 -23.81 5.61
C PHE A 5 -4.22 -22.78 4.64
N GLN A 6 -3.35 -21.96 4.02
CA GLN A 6 -3.76 -20.99 3.00
C GLN A 6 -4.49 -21.70 1.85
N SER A 7 -3.92 -22.76 1.28
CA SER A 7 -4.59 -23.56 0.24
C SER A 7 -5.89 -24.23 0.71
N LEU A 8 -6.00 -24.56 2.00
CA LEU A 8 -7.25 -25.09 2.56
C LEU A 8 -8.32 -24.01 2.66
N ILE A 9 -7.96 -22.79 3.08
CA ILE A 9 -8.88 -21.65 3.23
C ILE A 9 -9.43 -21.18 1.87
N GLU A 10 -8.64 -21.29 0.81
CA GLU A 10 -9.08 -20.98 -0.56
C GLU A 10 -10.25 -21.88 -1.04
N ASN A 11 -10.45 -23.04 -0.43
CA ASN A 11 -11.60 -23.90 -0.71
C ASN A 11 -12.81 -23.47 0.11
N ALA A 12 -13.87 -23.01 -0.57
CA ALA A 12 -15.10 -22.53 0.04
C ALA A 12 -15.73 -23.53 1.05
N ASN A 13 -15.60 -24.84 0.84
CA ASN A 13 -16.15 -25.86 1.75
C ASN A 13 -15.38 -25.93 3.09
N ASN A 14 -14.10 -25.57 3.09
CA ASN A 14 -13.30 -25.56 4.31
C ASN A 14 -13.46 -24.26 5.10
N LYS A 15 -13.92 -23.18 4.45
CA LYS A 15 -14.10 -21.87 5.07
C LYS A 15 -14.98 -21.96 6.31
N GLU A 16 -16.19 -22.51 6.17
CA GLU A 16 -17.16 -22.66 7.26
C GLU A 16 -16.55 -23.42 8.44
N ILE A 17 -15.85 -24.52 8.15
CA ILE A 17 -15.24 -25.36 9.19
C ILE A 17 -14.09 -24.61 9.88
N LEU A 18 -13.15 -24.04 9.12
CA LEU A 18 -11.92 -23.46 9.69
C LEU A 18 -12.16 -22.11 10.38
N ILE A 19 -13.01 -21.26 9.80
CA ILE A 19 -13.24 -19.90 10.29
C ILE A 19 -14.40 -19.90 11.29
N GLU A 20 -15.57 -20.41 10.92
CA GLU A 20 -16.77 -20.26 11.76
C GLU A 20 -16.79 -21.29 12.91
N GLN A 21 -16.50 -22.56 12.61
CA GLN A 21 -16.56 -23.62 13.63
C GLN A 21 -15.29 -23.73 14.47
N ARG A 22 -14.11 -23.56 13.85
CA ARG A 22 -12.81 -23.72 14.51
C ARG A 22 -12.15 -22.42 14.94
N ARG A 23 -12.61 -21.27 14.44
CA ARG A 23 -12.10 -19.94 14.81
C ARG A 23 -10.57 -19.83 14.71
N ILE A 24 -10.00 -20.40 13.64
CA ILE A 24 -8.54 -20.49 13.45
C ILE A 24 -7.84 -19.12 13.46
N HIS A 25 -8.58 -18.04 13.17
CA HIS A 25 -8.06 -16.68 13.28
C HIS A 25 -7.62 -16.33 14.71
N GLU A 26 -8.25 -16.89 15.75
CA GLU A 26 -7.85 -16.63 17.15
C GLU A 26 -6.46 -17.21 17.45
N ASP A 27 -6.20 -18.43 16.99
CA ASP A 27 -4.89 -19.08 17.17
C ASP A 27 -3.81 -18.39 16.33
N LEU A 28 -4.13 -18.03 15.08
CA LEU A 28 -3.20 -17.33 14.19
C LEU A 28 -2.92 -15.90 14.68
N ALA A 29 -3.87 -15.25 15.35
CA ALA A 29 -3.67 -13.90 15.87
C ALA A 29 -2.56 -13.82 16.90
N LEU A 30 -2.36 -14.88 17.69
CA LEU A 30 -1.25 -14.98 18.64
C LEU A 30 0.12 -14.86 17.96
N LEU A 31 0.20 -15.25 16.68
CA LEU A 31 1.44 -15.20 15.90
C LEU A 31 1.77 -13.79 15.40
N ILE A 32 0.83 -12.85 15.42
CA ILE A 32 1.10 -11.43 15.13
C ILE A 32 2.04 -10.84 16.19
N HIS A 33 2.06 -11.41 17.39
CA HIS A 33 2.92 -10.99 18.48
C HIS A 33 4.35 -11.54 18.40
N LEU A 34 4.73 -12.20 17.30
CA LEU A 34 6.09 -12.64 17.08
C LEU A 34 6.99 -11.44 16.76
N HIS A 35 8.09 -11.28 17.51
CA HIS A 35 9.05 -10.19 17.32
C HIS A 35 8.44 -8.78 17.42
N CYS A 36 7.56 -8.56 18.39
CA CYS A 36 6.99 -7.24 18.63
C CYS A 36 8.08 -6.20 18.90
N PRO A 37 8.03 -5.05 18.23
CA PRO A 37 8.90 -3.92 18.52
C PRO A 37 8.81 -3.50 20.00
N SER A 38 9.92 -3.07 20.58
CA SER A 38 9.98 -2.76 22.03
C SER A 38 9.21 -1.50 22.43
N ASP A 39 8.99 -0.60 21.47
CA ASP A 39 8.25 0.66 21.60
C ASP A 39 6.77 0.45 21.92
N ILE A 40 6.15 -0.62 21.40
CA ILE A 40 4.74 -0.94 21.66
C ILE A 40 4.49 -1.68 22.98
N ARG A 41 5.55 -2.06 23.72
CA ARG A 41 5.48 -2.71 25.05
C ARG A 41 4.52 -3.91 25.13
N CYS A 42 4.44 -4.71 24.06
CA CYS A 42 3.51 -5.83 24.01
C CYS A 42 3.83 -6.90 25.06
N THR A 43 2.86 -7.22 25.92
CA THR A 43 2.97 -8.24 26.96
C THR A 43 2.84 -9.66 26.44
N GLN A 44 2.32 -9.83 25.21
CA GLN A 44 2.16 -11.11 24.52
C GLN A 44 3.32 -11.40 23.56
N CYS A 45 4.38 -10.59 23.56
CA CYS A 45 5.49 -10.74 22.64
C CYS A 45 6.16 -12.11 22.76
N ILE A 46 6.23 -12.82 21.63
CA ILE A 46 6.94 -14.09 21.51
C ILE A 46 8.25 -13.82 20.77
N ASN A 47 9.37 -14.03 21.46
CA ASN A 47 10.70 -13.84 20.88
C ASN A 47 11.21 -15.16 20.32
N LEU A 48 11.38 -15.24 19.00
CA LEU A 48 12.11 -16.31 18.34
C LEU A 48 13.51 -15.83 17.95
N HIS A 49 14.32 -16.73 17.39
CA HIS A 49 15.55 -16.29 16.73
C HIS A 49 15.19 -15.59 15.42
N GLU A 50 15.66 -14.36 15.24
CA GLU A 50 15.45 -13.64 13.99
C GLU A 50 16.24 -14.32 12.88
N SER A 51 15.53 -14.84 11.90
CA SER A 51 16.11 -15.49 10.73
C SER A 51 15.23 -15.20 9.52
N TYR A 52 15.80 -15.34 8.32
CA TYR A 52 15.03 -15.20 7.08
C TYR A 52 13.83 -16.15 7.03
N ASN A 53 13.97 -17.38 7.55
CA ASN A 53 12.86 -18.34 7.64
C ASN A 53 11.77 -17.88 8.62
N THR A 54 12.15 -17.23 9.72
CA THR A 54 11.20 -16.63 10.66
C THR A 54 10.42 -15.49 10.01
N GLN A 55 11.09 -14.65 9.21
CA GLN A 55 10.46 -13.56 8.45
C GLN A 55 9.51 -14.09 7.37
N LEU A 56 9.90 -15.14 6.63
CA LEU A 56 9.03 -15.80 5.65
C LEU A 56 7.79 -16.41 6.32
N PHE A 57 7.98 -17.07 7.47
CA PHE A 57 6.86 -17.62 8.23
C PHE A 57 5.88 -16.53 8.66
N LEU A 58 6.38 -15.40 9.15
CA LEU A 58 5.54 -14.25 9.52
C LEU A 58 4.81 -13.64 8.32
N CYS A 59 5.47 -13.56 7.16
CA CYS A 59 4.82 -13.16 5.91
C CYS A 59 3.64 -14.07 5.57
N ASP A 60 3.85 -15.40 5.60
CA ASP A 60 2.79 -16.37 5.33
C ASP A 60 1.63 -16.25 6.34
N VAL A 61 1.93 -15.97 7.61
CA VAL A 61 0.92 -15.73 8.67
C VAL A 61 0.08 -14.50 8.34
N TYR A 62 0.71 -13.38 7.99
CA TYR A 62 -0.01 -12.15 7.64
C TYR A 62 -0.88 -12.31 6.40
N GLU A 63 -0.36 -12.97 5.34
CA GLU A 63 -1.15 -13.27 4.15
C GLU A 63 -2.34 -14.17 4.44
N THR A 64 -2.14 -15.22 5.24
CA THR A 64 -3.22 -16.12 5.63
C THR A 64 -4.28 -15.39 6.44
N MET A 65 -3.86 -14.52 7.36
CA MET A 65 -4.78 -13.73 8.17
C MET A 65 -5.60 -12.74 7.32
N ALA A 66 -4.95 -12.07 6.37
CA ALA A 66 -5.60 -11.14 5.45
C ALA A 66 -6.71 -11.83 4.65
N ASN A 67 -6.42 -13.05 4.17
CA ASN A 67 -7.41 -13.86 3.45
C ASN A 67 -8.57 -14.31 4.37
N ILE A 68 -8.32 -14.59 5.65
CA ILE A 68 -9.38 -14.93 6.60
C ILE A 68 -10.29 -13.73 6.87
N ILE A 69 -9.73 -12.56 7.18
CA ILE A 69 -10.55 -11.37 7.49
C ILE A 69 -11.31 -10.82 6.29
N TRP A 70 -10.78 -11.02 5.07
CA TRP A 70 -11.53 -10.72 3.85
C TRP A 70 -12.84 -11.53 3.76
N LEU A 71 -12.83 -12.72 4.36
CA LEU A 71 -13.93 -13.67 4.30
C LEU A 71 -14.87 -13.59 5.52
N ASP A 72 -14.43 -13.00 6.63
CA ASP A 72 -15.19 -12.92 7.88
C ASP A 72 -14.88 -11.62 8.65
N GLU A 73 -15.89 -10.73 8.67
CA GLU A 73 -15.84 -9.44 9.38
C GLU A 73 -15.63 -9.61 10.89
N ASN A 74 -16.16 -10.69 11.50
CA ASN A 74 -15.95 -10.93 12.93
C ASN A 74 -14.49 -11.24 13.25
N ALA A 75 -13.78 -11.90 12.33
CA ALA A 75 -12.35 -12.14 12.47
C ALA A 75 -11.56 -10.82 12.38
N GLN A 76 -11.97 -9.90 11.49
CA GLN A 76 -11.40 -8.56 11.38
C GLN A 76 -11.54 -7.78 12.69
N ASP A 77 -12.76 -7.70 13.23
CA ASP A 77 -13.06 -7.01 14.48
C ASP A 77 -12.29 -7.61 15.65
N SER A 78 -12.21 -8.94 15.73
CA SER A 78 -11.45 -9.63 16.78
C SER A 78 -9.96 -9.27 16.76
N LEU A 79 -9.34 -9.19 15.57
CA LEU A 79 -7.94 -8.79 15.44
C LEU A 79 -7.69 -7.35 15.88
N LEU A 80 -8.61 -6.44 15.55
CA LEU A 80 -8.43 -5.02 15.83
C LEU A 80 -8.71 -4.70 17.29
N LEU A 81 -9.81 -5.23 17.85
CA LEU A 81 -10.23 -4.91 19.21
C LEU A 81 -9.42 -5.66 20.27
N ASN A 82 -9.12 -6.94 20.05
CA ASN A 82 -8.53 -7.78 21.09
C ASN A 82 -7.01 -7.87 21.01
N GLN A 83 -6.43 -7.70 19.82
CA GLN A 83 -5.03 -8.07 19.56
C GLN A 83 -4.15 -6.86 19.22
N GLN A 84 -4.71 -5.65 19.17
CA GLN A 84 -3.97 -4.43 18.78
C GLN A 84 -3.22 -4.62 17.46
N ALA A 85 -3.76 -5.47 16.56
CA ALA A 85 -3.04 -5.91 15.37
C ALA A 85 -2.58 -4.71 14.52
N LEU A 86 -3.37 -3.63 14.53
CA LEU A 86 -3.05 -2.40 13.81
C LEU A 86 -1.76 -1.76 14.30
N GLU A 87 -1.54 -1.61 15.61
CA GLU A 87 -0.32 -1.06 16.19
C GLU A 87 0.90 -1.92 15.88
N HIS A 88 0.76 -3.25 15.99
CA HIS A 88 1.81 -4.21 15.68
C HIS A 88 2.26 -4.12 14.23
N ILE A 89 1.31 -4.21 13.30
CA ILE A 89 1.58 -4.18 11.86
C ILE A 89 2.14 -2.81 11.45
N SER A 90 1.60 -1.73 12.00
CA SER A 90 2.09 -0.37 11.74
C SER A 90 3.52 -0.19 12.20
N SER A 91 3.90 -0.75 13.36
CA SER A 91 5.28 -0.67 13.85
C SER A 91 6.27 -1.43 12.94
N VAL A 92 5.86 -2.58 12.38
CA VAL A 92 6.67 -3.29 11.36
C VAL A 92 6.88 -2.41 10.12
N VAL A 93 5.82 -1.76 9.62
CA VAL A 93 5.88 -0.88 8.45
C VAL A 93 6.79 0.34 8.70
N ILE A 94 6.60 1.01 9.84
CA ILE A 94 7.39 2.19 10.23
C ILE A 94 8.87 1.82 10.39
N THR A 95 9.17 0.75 11.13
CA THR A 95 10.55 0.31 11.38
C THR A 95 11.26 -0.04 10.07
N TYR A 96 10.59 -0.77 9.18
CA TYR A 96 11.16 -1.11 7.87
C TYR A 96 11.45 0.15 7.06
N SER A 97 10.48 1.08 6.99
CA SER A 97 10.64 2.35 6.28
C SER A 97 11.83 3.15 6.80
N SER A 98 11.95 3.35 8.11
CA SER A 98 13.08 4.08 8.71
C SER A 98 14.43 3.44 8.34
N SER A 99 14.53 2.12 8.43
CA SER A 99 15.76 1.40 8.07
C SER A 99 16.11 1.50 6.57
N SER A 100 15.10 1.66 5.72
CA SER A 100 15.28 1.79 4.26
C SER A 100 15.82 3.17 3.89
N SER A 101 15.30 4.24 4.53
CA SER A 101 15.73 5.61 4.29
C SER A 101 17.17 5.84 4.71
N GLU A 102 17.59 5.36 5.88
CA GLU A 102 18.98 5.46 6.36
C GLU A 102 19.96 4.83 5.36
N LYS A 103 19.64 3.63 4.87
CA LYS A 103 20.47 2.91 3.89
C LYS A 103 20.60 3.66 2.56
N SER A 104 19.54 4.34 2.10
CA SER A 104 19.62 5.15 0.88
C SER A 104 20.56 6.36 1.03
N MET A 105 20.60 6.96 2.22
CA MET A 105 21.46 8.11 2.50
C MET A 105 22.95 7.70 2.55
N GLU A 106 23.25 6.56 3.17
CA GLU A 106 24.63 6.03 3.22
C GLU A 106 25.21 5.70 1.84
N LEU A 107 24.40 5.18 0.92
CA LEU A 107 24.84 4.84 -0.45
C LEU A 107 25.28 6.07 -1.23
N ASN A 108 24.53 7.17 -1.13
CA ASN A 108 24.84 8.42 -1.84
C ASN A 108 26.19 9.01 -1.40
N LEU A 109 26.60 8.78 -0.14
CA LEU A 109 27.88 9.24 0.39
C LEU A 109 29.07 8.36 -0.02
N ARG A 110 28.86 7.06 -0.25
CA ARG A 110 29.95 6.09 -0.52
C ARG A 110 30.33 5.95 -2.00
N ASN A 111 29.50 6.42 -2.92
CA ASN A 111 29.81 6.47 -4.36
C ASN A 111 31.01 7.38 -4.72
N SER A 112 31.64 8.03 -3.73
CA SER A 112 32.86 8.82 -3.88
C SER A 112 34.18 8.09 -3.57
N SER A 113 34.16 6.81 -3.16
CA SER A 113 35.38 6.08 -2.75
C SER A 113 35.50 4.67 -3.36
N SER A 114 36.59 4.42 -4.07
CA SER A 114 36.81 3.32 -5.03
C SER A 114 37.15 1.93 -4.44
N SER A 115 36.52 1.49 -3.34
CA SER A 115 36.75 0.14 -2.79
C SER A 115 35.44 -0.62 -2.53
N GLN A 116 34.93 -1.28 -3.58
CA GLN A 116 33.56 -1.82 -3.66
C GLN A 116 33.42 -3.34 -3.42
N GLN A 117 34.47 -4.08 -3.05
CA GLN A 117 34.45 -5.54 -3.20
C GLN A 117 33.98 -6.39 -2.00
N SER A 118 33.78 -5.83 -0.79
CA SER A 118 33.48 -6.66 0.40
C SER A 118 32.07 -6.48 1.02
N LEU A 119 31.19 -5.65 0.45
CA LEU A 119 29.89 -5.31 1.07
C LEU A 119 28.66 -5.87 0.36
N ILE A 120 28.82 -6.77 -0.61
CA ILE A 120 27.71 -7.50 -1.28
C ILE A 120 27.18 -8.63 -0.37
N GLN A 121 27.43 -8.60 0.95
CA GLN A 121 26.78 -9.50 1.88
C GLN A 121 25.33 -9.04 2.10
N HIS A 122 24.47 -9.57 1.22
CA HIS A 122 23.06 -9.85 1.43
C HIS A 122 22.20 -8.70 1.95
N ARG A 123 21.86 -7.77 1.04
CA ARG A 123 20.54 -7.15 1.09
C ARG A 123 19.50 -8.21 0.74
N GLN A 124 19.15 -9.06 1.69
CA GLN A 124 17.94 -9.86 1.55
C GLN A 124 16.76 -8.92 1.77
N SER A 125 15.81 -8.92 0.84
CA SER A 125 14.52 -8.28 1.08
C SER A 125 13.93 -8.88 2.35
N ASN A 126 13.30 -8.05 3.18
CA ASN A 126 12.65 -8.53 4.39
C ASN A 126 11.22 -8.93 4.01
N PRO A 127 10.91 -10.22 3.78
CA PRO A 127 9.61 -10.61 3.23
C PRO A 127 8.44 -10.21 4.15
N ILE A 128 8.69 -10.04 5.44
CA ILE A 128 7.67 -9.66 6.42
C ILE A 128 6.91 -8.39 6.05
N ILE A 129 7.59 -7.42 5.40
CA ILE A 129 6.97 -6.13 5.08
C ILE A 129 5.86 -6.28 4.03
N VAL A 130 6.02 -7.19 3.07
CA VAL A 130 5.00 -7.43 2.04
C VAL A 130 3.75 -7.99 2.69
N GLY A 131 3.90 -9.03 3.52
CA GLY A 131 2.79 -9.60 4.29
C GLY A 131 2.14 -8.57 5.22
N ALA A 132 2.94 -7.72 5.89
CA ALA A 132 2.44 -6.69 6.80
C ALA A 132 1.60 -5.63 6.06
N LEU A 133 2.10 -5.13 4.92
CA LEU A 133 1.36 -4.17 4.09
C LEU A 133 0.09 -4.80 3.50
N TYR A 134 0.16 -6.07 3.09
CA TYR A 134 -1.00 -6.82 2.62
C TYR A 134 -2.07 -6.90 3.72
N LEU A 135 -1.72 -7.41 4.91
CA LEU A 135 -2.65 -7.51 6.02
C LEU A 135 -3.19 -6.14 6.46
N LEU A 136 -2.36 -5.10 6.50
CA LEU A 136 -2.80 -3.74 6.79
C LEU A 136 -3.92 -3.32 5.82
N CYS A 137 -3.75 -3.54 4.51
CA CYS A 137 -4.74 -3.14 3.51
C CYS A 137 -6.12 -3.76 3.79
N PHE A 138 -6.14 -5.03 4.19
CA PHE A 138 -7.38 -5.74 4.50
C PHE A 138 -7.95 -5.38 5.88
N LEU A 139 -7.12 -4.98 6.85
CA LEU A 139 -7.62 -4.44 8.13
C LEU A 139 -8.31 -3.08 7.95
N LEU A 140 -7.86 -2.29 6.97
CA LEU A 140 -8.40 -0.96 6.69
C LEU A 140 -9.66 -0.98 5.81
N THR A 141 -9.83 -2.01 4.97
CA THR A 141 -10.94 -2.08 3.99
C THR A 141 -12.16 -2.81 4.57
N PRO A 142 -13.40 -2.33 4.39
CA PRO A 142 -13.84 -0.99 3.99
C PRO A 142 -14.34 -0.17 5.21
N ASN A 143 -13.49 -0.01 6.24
CA ASN A 143 -13.92 0.52 7.53
C ASN A 143 -13.29 1.89 7.85
N SER A 144 -14.14 2.91 7.97
CA SER A 144 -13.70 4.29 8.20
C SER A 144 -13.10 4.55 9.58
N ILE A 145 -13.56 3.81 10.59
CA ILE A 145 -13.00 3.85 11.95
C ILE A 145 -11.58 3.30 11.92
N HIS A 146 -11.36 2.19 11.23
CA HIS A 146 -10.04 1.56 11.12
C HIS A 146 -9.05 2.46 10.38
N CYS A 147 -9.47 3.07 9.27
CA CYS A 147 -8.67 4.05 8.54
C CYS A 147 -8.30 5.25 9.42
N THR A 148 -9.26 5.79 10.17
CA THR A 148 -9.04 6.94 11.08
C THR A 148 -8.07 6.59 12.20
N ASN A 149 -8.22 5.40 12.81
CA ASN A 149 -7.30 4.92 13.85
C ASN A 149 -5.89 4.75 13.30
N ALA A 150 -5.75 4.15 12.12
CA ALA A 150 -4.46 3.98 11.46
C ALA A 150 -3.80 5.32 11.12
N GLY A 151 -4.58 6.29 10.62
CA GLY A 151 -4.09 7.65 10.35
C GLY A 151 -3.62 8.41 11.60
N SER A 152 -4.04 7.97 12.78
CA SER A 152 -3.62 8.53 14.07
C SER A 152 -2.31 7.92 14.59
N ILE A 153 -1.84 6.81 14.01
CA ILE A 153 -0.55 6.20 14.38
C ILE A 153 0.58 7.05 13.82
N HIS A 154 1.42 7.56 14.73
CA HIS A 154 2.51 8.47 14.38
C HIS A 154 3.52 7.80 13.43
N GLY A 155 3.81 8.45 12.31
CA GLY A 155 4.79 7.99 11.33
C GLY A 155 4.27 6.97 10.31
N LEU A 156 3.06 6.42 10.48
CA LEU A 156 2.55 5.38 9.58
C LEU A 156 2.31 5.92 8.15
N ILE A 157 1.66 7.06 8.03
CA ILE A 157 1.37 7.67 6.71
C ILE A 157 2.68 8.01 6.01
N GLU A 158 3.61 8.63 6.73
CA GLU A 158 4.93 9.00 6.21
C GLU A 158 5.70 7.75 5.76
N ALA A 159 5.65 6.67 6.55
CA ALA A 159 6.26 5.39 6.18
C ALA A 159 5.64 4.81 4.90
N LEU A 160 4.31 4.80 4.77
CA LEU A 160 3.63 4.32 3.57
C LEU A 160 4.01 5.15 2.33
N VAL A 161 4.14 6.48 2.47
CA VAL A 161 4.56 7.37 1.36
C VAL A 161 6.00 7.09 0.95
N VAL A 162 6.91 6.90 1.91
CA VAL A 162 8.31 6.52 1.62
C VAL A 162 8.36 5.18 0.90
N LEU A 163 7.62 4.18 1.38
CA LEU A 163 7.59 2.84 0.79
C LEU A 163 6.94 2.81 -0.60
N ALA A 164 5.90 3.60 -0.83
CA ALA A 164 5.30 3.77 -2.16
C ALA A 164 6.27 4.42 -3.16
N LYS A 165 7.20 5.26 -2.69
CA LYS A 165 8.24 5.92 -3.50
C LYS A 165 9.54 5.12 -3.63
N LEU A 166 9.61 3.89 -3.11
CA LEU A 166 10.84 3.09 -3.19
C LEU A 166 11.29 2.92 -4.63
N ARG A 167 12.38 3.61 -4.99
CA ARG A 167 12.98 3.52 -6.31
C ARG A 167 13.69 2.19 -6.46
N LYS A 168 13.62 1.65 -7.67
CA LYS A 168 14.47 0.53 -8.07
C LYS A 168 15.92 0.99 -7.99
N ASN A 169 16.73 0.33 -7.16
CA ASN A 169 18.17 0.55 -7.21
C ASN A 169 18.72 -0.11 -8.47
N ASP A 170 19.27 0.67 -9.41
CA ASP A 170 19.84 0.18 -10.68
C ASP A 170 20.93 -0.89 -10.51
N TYR A 171 21.45 -1.05 -9.29
CA TYR A 171 22.54 -1.96 -8.94
C TYR A 171 22.09 -3.26 -8.23
N GLU A 172 20.81 -3.43 -7.89
CA GLU A 172 20.34 -4.62 -7.19
C GLU A 172 19.94 -5.76 -8.14
N GLN A 173 20.49 -6.93 -7.85
CA GLN A 173 20.34 -8.16 -8.60
C GLN A 173 18.87 -8.57 -8.78
N ILE A 174 18.62 -9.27 -9.89
CA ILE A 174 17.35 -9.82 -10.39
C ILE A 174 16.58 -10.70 -9.35
N SER A 175 17.10 -10.98 -8.16
CA SER A 175 16.44 -11.83 -7.17
C SER A 175 15.40 -11.12 -6.28
N ASN A 176 15.51 -9.80 -6.05
CA ASN A 176 14.68 -9.10 -5.04
C ASN A 176 13.62 -8.15 -5.61
N TRP A 177 13.63 -7.86 -6.91
CA TRP A 177 12.76 -6.82 -7.50
C TRP A 177 11.27 -7.07 -7.28
N LYS A 178 10.82 -8.34 -7.20
CA LYS A 178 9.41 -8.67 -7.00
C LYS A 178 8.90 -8.11 -5.67
N SER A 179 9.71 -8.25 -4.61
CA SER A 179 9.36 -7.72 -3.29
C SER A 179 9.31 -6.19 -3.25
N GLU A 180 10.12 -5.46 -4.02
CA GLU A 180 10.04 -3.99 -4.06
C GLU A 180 8.78 -3.50 -4.77
N SER A 181 8.40 -4.13 -5.89
CA SER A 181 7.15 -3.82 -6.59
C SER A 181 5.94 -4.12 -5.69
N ASP A 182 5.94 -5.26 -5.00
CA ASP A 182 4.91 -5.62 -4.04
C ASP A 182 4.83 -4.61 -2.88
N ILE A 183 5.97 -4.15 -2.35
CA ILE A 183 6.00 -3.09 -1.32
C ILE A 183 5.38 -1.81 -1.84
N ARG A 184 5.79 -1.34 -3.02
CA ARG A 184 5.23 -0.11 -3.62
C ARG A 184 3.72 -0.25 -3.82
N TYR A 185 3.30 -1.36 -4.42
CA TYR A 185 1.90 -1.64 -4.72
C TYR A 185 1.05 -1.65 -3.45
N TRP A 186 1.42 -2.45 -2.45
CA TRP A 186 0.64 -2.54 -1.22
C TRP A 186 0.69 -1.27 -0.39
N SER A 187 1.82 -0.55 -0.36
CA SER A 187 1.90 0.76 0.31
C SER A 187 0.97 1.77 -0.35
N ASN A 188 0.98 1.82 -1.69
CA ASN A 188 0.12 2.70 -2.46
C ASN A 188 -1.38 2.34 -2.28
N ARG A 189 -1.69 1.04 -2.22
CA ARG A 189 -3.04 0.56 -1.98
C ARG A 189 -3.54 0.95 -0.58
N ASN A 190 -2.71 0.81 0.45
CA ASN A 190 -3.05 1.26 1.81
C ASN A 190 -3.39 2.76 1.86
N LEU A 191 -2.58 3.60 1.22
CA LEU A 191 -2.84 5.05 1.13
C LEU A 191 -4.17 5.34 0.44
N ASN A 192 -4.50 4.62 -0.63
CA ASN A 192 -5.78 4.76 -1.31
C ASN A 192 -6.97 4.32 -0.48
N VAL A 193 -6.87 3.20 0.24
CA VAL A 193 -7.91 2.77 1.18
C VAL A 193 -8.13 3.85 2.26
N MET A 194 -7.05 4.43 2.80
CA MET A 194 -7.15 5.55 3.74
C MET A 194 -7.77 6.81 3.12
N LEU A 195 -7.49 7.14 1.86
CA LEU A 195 -8.15 8.25 1.16
C LEU A 195 -9.65 7.99 0.92
N GLN A 196 -10.02 6.74 0.63
CA GLN A 196 -11.38 6.36 0.30
C GLN A 196 -12.28 6.33 1.54
N TYR A 197 -11.80 5.75 2.63
CA TYR A 197 -12.60 5.48 3.84
C TYR A 197 -12.17 6.29 5.07
N GLY A 198 -11.02 6.97 5.05
CA GLY A 198 -10.59 7.84 6.13
C GLY A 198 -11.57 8.98 6.38
N ASN A 199 -11.47 9.65 7.53
CA ASN A 199 -12.23 10.88 7.75
C ASN A 199 -11.64 12.07 6.96
N ILE A 200 -12.37 13.19 6.94
CA ILE A 200 -11.98 14.39 6.19
C ILE A 200 -10.60 14.94 6.58
N GLU A 201 -10.19 14.81 7.84
CA GLU A 201 -8.88 15.31 8.29
C GLU A 201 -7.75 14.39 7.84
N LEU A 202 -7.96 13.08 7.85
CA LEU A 202 -7.03 12.11 7.27
C LEU A 202 -6.89 12.32 5.76
N LEU A 203 -8.00 12.55 5.05
CA LEU A 203 -8.02 12.86 3.63
C LEU A 203 -7.17 14.10 3.33
N LYS A 204 -7.38 15.21 4.04
CA LYS A 204 -6.57 16.44 3.87
C LYS A 204 -5.10 16.20 4.16
N ARG A 205 -4.77 15.47 5.23
CA ARG A 205 -3.38 15.16 5.59
C ARG A 205 -2.67 14.38 4.49
N ILE A 206 -3.29 13.32 3.97
CA ILE A 206 -2.68 12.53 2.89
C ILE A 206 -2.62 13.35 1.58
N LEU A 207 -3.68 14.08 1.24
CA LEU A 207 -3.76 14.80 -0.02
C LEU A 207 -2.83 16.03 -0.07
N GLN A 208 -2.87 16.86 0.96
CA GLN A 208 -2.21 18.17 0.99
C GLN A 208 -0.83 18.11 1.63
N GLU A 209 -0.68 17.45 2.79
CA GLU A 209 0.60 17.44 3.50
C GLU A 209 1.58 16.44 2.89
N GLN A 210 1.10 15.28 2.45
CA GLN A 210 1.95 14.24 1.85
C GLN A 210 2.04 14.34 0.32
N ASN A 211 1.27 15.25 -0.29
CA ASN A 211 1.20 15.49 -1.73
C ASN A 211 1.06 14.17 -2.52
N ILE A 212 0.01 13.41 -2.20
CA ILE A 212 -0.21 12.09 -2.78
C ILE A 212 -0.38 12.14 -4.31
N ILE A 213 -0.95 13.22 -4.85
CA ILE A 213 -1.14 13.40 -6.30
C ILE A 213 0.18 13.44 -7.03
N ARG A 214 1.11 14.29 -6.58
CA ARG A 214 2.46 14.34 -7.13
C ARG A 214 3.13 12.97 -7.05
N MET A 215 2.98 12.27 -5.92
CA MET A 215 3.53 10.91 -5.79
C MET A 215 2.94 9.94 -6.83
N GLN A 216 1.62 9.97 -7.07
CA GLN A 216 1.02 9.12 -8.11
C GLN A 216 1.56 9.47 -9.49
N ILE A 217 1.69 10.76 -9.82
CA ILE A 217 2.25 11.24 -11.10
C ILE A 217 3.71 10.80 -11.25
N ASP A 218 4.52 10.95 -10.20
CA ASP A 218 5.91 10.47 -10.18
C ASP A 218 6.01 8.96 -10.46
N ILE A 219 5.06 8.16 -9.93
CA ILE A 219 5.00 6.71 -10.21
C ILE A 219 4.73 6.45 -11.70
N LEU A 220 3.86 7.23 -12.34
CA LEU A 220 3.56 7.09 -13.77
C LEU A 220 4.78 7.47 -14.63
N GLY A 221 5.42 8.61 -14.33
CA GLY A 221 6.55 9.14 -15.11
C GLY A 221 7.90 8.47 -14.87
N SER A 222 8.08 7.79 -13.74
CA SER A 222 9.32 7.05 -13.44
C SER A 222 9.38 5.66 -14.08
N SER A 223 8.35 5.28 -14.84
CA SER A 223 8.30 3.99 -15.51
C SER A 223 9.23 3.99 -16.73
N GLU A 224 10.54 3.78 -16.51
CA GLU A 224 11.42 3.19 -17.52
C GLU A 224 10.98 1.72 -17.71
N VAL A 225 9.83 1.56 -18.38
CA VAL A 225 9.01 0.34 -18.39
C VAL A 225 9.84 -0.89 -18.78
N ARG A 226 10.13 -1.75 -17.79
CA ARG A 226 10.30 -3.18 -18.05
C ARG A 226 8.93 -3.83 -17.89
N PHE A 227 8.43 -4.35 -19.01
CA PHE A 227 7.02 -4.39 -19.43
C PHE A 227 6.03 -5.23 -18.62
N ASP A 228 6.45 -6.07 -17.68
CA ASP A 228 5.56 -7.05 -17.05
C ASP A 228 5.26 -6.78 -15.57
N GLN A 229 6.20 -6.24 -14.80
CA GLN A 229 6.15 -6.35 -13.32
C GLN A 229 5.87 -5.03 -12.58
N ASP A 230 6.14 -3.87 -13.18
CA ASP A 230 5.72 -2.57 -12.64
C ASP A 230 4.30 -2.17 -13.09
N SER A 231 3.68 -2.99 -13.94
CA SER A 231 2.32 -2.77 -14.45
C SER A 231 1.29 -2.63 -13.31
N MET A 232 1.40 -3.45 -12.25
CA MET A 232 0.49 -3.37 -11.11
C MET A 232 0.64 -2.09 -10.29
N VAL A 233 1.87 -1.58 -10.16
CA VAL A 233 2.13 -0.32 -9.45
C VAL A 233 1.54 0.85 -10.24
N VAL A 234 1.74 0.87 -11.56
CA VAL A 234 1.17 1.87 -12.48
C VAL A 234 -0.36 1.78 -12.50
N ILE A 235 -0.93 0.59 -12.63
CA ILE A 235 -2.39 0.36 -12.55
C ILE A 235 -2.93 0.86 -11.21
N GLY A 236 -2.25 0.55 -10.10
CA GLY A 236 -2.61 1.03 -8.78
C GLY A 236 -2.64 2.56 -8.72
N ALA A 237 -1.62 3.24 -9.26
CA ALA A 237 -1.59 4.70 -9.30
C ALA A 237 -2.73 5.31 -10.13
N LEU A 238 -3.04 4.73 -11.29
CA LEU A 238 -4.14 5.17 -12.15
C LEU A 238 -5.51 4.99 -11.47
N ILE A 239 -5.75 3.82 -10.87
CA ILE A 239 -6.98 3.54 -10.09
C ILE A 239 -7.09 4.54 -8.92
N ASN A 240 -5.98 4.85 -8.26
CA ASN A 240 -5.98 5.78 -7.13
C ASN A 240 -6.38 7.19 -7.57
N ILE A 241 -5.85 7.68 -8.69
CA ILE A 241 -6.24 8.98 -9.26
C ILE A 241 -7.72 8.97 -9.67
N GLU A 242 -8.15 7.93 -10.39
CA GLU A 242 -9.55 7.75 -10.81
C GLU A 242 -10.51 7.82 -9.61
N GLN A 243 -10.27 7.01 -8.59
CA GLN A 243 -11.13 6.92 -7.40
C GLN A 243 -11.10 8.19 -6.57
N LEU A 244 -9.93 8.82 -6.42
CA LEU A 244 -9.83 10.08 -5.69
C LEU A 244 -10.68 11.16 -6.35
N TYR A 245 -10.56 11.35 -7.66
CA TYR A 245 -11.37 12.34 -8.38
C TYR A 245 -12.86 12.03 -8.28
N ALA A 246 -13.25 10.76 -8.44
CA ALA A 246 -14.63 10.34 -8.29
C ALA A 246 -15.18 10.66 -6.89
N ASN A 247 -14.42 10.31 -5.84
CA ASN A 247 -14.80 10.54 -4.45
C ASN A 247 -14.87 12.04 -4.10
N LEU A 248 -13.87 12.83 -4.49
CA LEU A 248 -13.84 14.26 -4.18
C LEU A 248 -15.01 15.03 -4.84
N ARG A 249 -15.47 14.56 -5.99
CA ARG A 249 -16.47 15.25 -6.79
C ARG A 249 -17.90 14.78 -6.53
N TYR A 250 -18.12 13.47 -6.51
CA TYR A 250 -19.46 12.91 -6.34
C TYR A 250 -19.78 12.57 -4.89
N GLY A 251 -18.80 12.70 -4.00
CA GLY A 251 -18.87 12.13 -2.66
C GLY A 251 -18.84 10.61 -2.70
N ASN A 252 -18.92 10.02 -1.52
CA ASN A 252 -19.14 8.60 -1.29
C ASN A 252 -19.88 8.40 0.04
N GLU A 253 -19.93 7.18 0.57
CA GLU A 253 -20.60 6.90 1.84
C GLU A 253 -19.95 7.59 3.05
N VAL A 254 -18.68 8.00 2.92
CA VAL A 254 -17.86 8.59 3.99
C VAL A 254 -17.74 10.12 3.83
N HIS A 255 -17.63 10.60 2.60
CA HIS A 255 -17.37 11.99 2.26
C HIS A 255 -18.52 12.57 1.43
N GLN A 256 -18.93 13.80 1.75
CA GLN A 256 -19.72 14.60 0.80
C GLN A 256 -18.80 15.07 -0.34
N ASP A 257 -19.37 15.77 -1.33
CA ASP A 257 -18.56 16.46 -2.33
C ASP A 257 -17.67 17.52 -1.66
N LEU A 258 -16.41 17.62 -2.11
CA LEU A 258 -15.39 18.47 -1.52
C LEU A 258 -14.76 19.39 -2.59
N PRO A 259 -15.51 20.39 -3.10
CA PRO A 259 -15.07 21.21 -4.23
C PRO A 259 -13.70 21.89 -4.03
N VAL A 260 -13.39 22.29 -2.78
CA VAL A 260 -12.10 22.89 -2.43
C VAL A 260 -10.94 21.92 -2.66
N LEU A 261 -11.11 20.64 -2.31
CA LEU A 261 -10.08 19.61 -2.52
C LEU A 261 -10.01 19.17 -3.98
N VAL A 262 -11.13 19.18 -4.73
CA VAL A 262 -11.10 18.97 -6.18
C VAL A 262 -10.23 20.04 -6.84
N LYS A 263 -10.46 21.32 -6.49
CA LYS A 263 -9.67 22.43 -7.03
C LYS A 263 -8.18 22.28 -6.74
N PHE A 264 -7.81 22.00 -5.47
CA PHE A 264 -6.42 21.74 -5.09
C PHE A 264 -5.80 20.58 -5.89
N THR A 265 -6.57 19.52 -6.10
CA THR A 265 -6.14 18.35 -6.87
C THR A 265 -5.91 18.71 -8.33
N ASP A 266 -6.83 19.46 -8.94
CA ASP A 266 -6.70 19.93 -10.33
C ASP A 266 -5.49 20.84 -10.54
N GLU A 267 -5.25 21.79 -9.62
CA GLU A 267 -4.08 22.66 -9.64
C GLU A 267 -2.79 21.83 -9.55
N THR A 268 -2.74 20.85 -8.64
CA THR A 268 -1.56 19.97 -8.48
C THR A 268 -1.32 19.10 -9.73
N VAL A 269 -2.37 18.53 -10.32
CA VAL A 269 -2.26 17.72 -11.55
C VAL A 269 -1.75 18.58 -12.71
N GLU A 270 -2.21 19.82 -12.83
CA GLU A 270 -1.75 20.74 -13.88
C GLU A 270 -0.30 21.18 -13.68
N GLU A 271 0.08 21.52 -12.44
CA GLU A 271 1.45 21.95 -12.10
C GLU A 271 2.51 20.87 -12.35
N GLU A 272 2.19 19.60 -12.09
CA GLU A 272 3.11 18.48 -12.25
C GLU A 272 3.05 17.86 -13.67
N GLY A 273 2.27 18.42 -14.61
CA GLY A 273 2.09 17.82 -15.95
C GLY A 273 1.43 16.43 -15.89
N GLY A 274 0.59 16.21 -14.88
CA GLY A 274 0.02 14.92 -14.57
C GLY A 274 -0.93 14.40 -15.64
N LEU A 275 -1.64 15.31 -16.35
CA LEU A 275 -2.56 14.88 -17.41
C LEU A 275 -1.80 14.27 -18.59
N GLU A 276 -0.69 14.89 -18.99
CA GLU A 276 0.20 14.40 -20.03
C GLU A 276 0.80 13.04 -19.66
N GLU A 277 1.20 12.87 -18.39
CA GLU A 277 1.79 11.62 -17.90
C GLU A 277 0.76 10.49 -17.82
N ILE A 278 -0.49 10.78 -17.43
CA ILE A 278 -1.58 9.81 -17.48
C ILE A 278 -1.92 9.46 -18.94
N GLU A 279 -1.97 10.46 -19.82
CA GLU A 279 -2.30 10.27 -21.23
C GLU A 279 -1.22 9.45 -21.96
N SER A 280 0.07 9.65 -21.65
CA SER A 280 1.19 8.87 -22.22
C SER A 280 0.98 7.36 -22.02
N ASN A 281 0.47 6.96 -20.85
CA ASN A 281 0.15 5.58 -20.48
C ASN A 281 -1.04 5.00 -21.29
N SER A 282 -1.87 5.85 -21.92
CA SER A 282 -2.94 5.40 -22.84
C SER A 282 -2.40 4.91 -24.19
N PHE A 283 -1.15 5.21 -24.52
CA PHE A 283 -0.48 4.75 -25.75
C PHE A 283 0.44 3.55 -25.51
N HIS A 284 0.42 2.95 -24.31
CA HIS A 284 1.16 1.73 -24.01
C HIS A 284 0.69 0.55 -24.89
N LEU A 285 1.43 0.26 -25.95
CA LEU A 285 1.21 -0.87 -26.85
C LEU A 285 1.88 -2.12 -26.29
N LEU A 286 1.12 -2.98 -25.62
CA LEU A 286 1.51 -4.39 -25.46
C LEU A 286 1.05 -5.14 -26.71
N SER A 287 1.96 -5.87 -27.34
CA SER A 287 1.64 -6.68 -28.51
C SER A 287 0.74 -7.86 -28.11
N GLY A 288 -0.57 -7.76 -28.38
CA GLY A 288 -1.47 -8.91 -28.46
C GLY A 288 -2.41 -9.18 -27.27
N GLU A 289 -2.37 -8.40 -26.20
CA GLU A 289 -3.27 -8.58 -25.03
C GLU A 289 -3.92 -7.26 -24.58
N PHE A 290 -5.09 -7.36 -23.95
CA PHE A 290 -5.81 -6.22 -23.38
C PHE A 290 -4.95 -5.58 -22.28
N ASN A 291 -4.45 -4.38 -22.53
CA ASN A 291 -3.53 -3.71 -21.60
C ASN A 291 -4.33 -2.96 -20.52
N ASN A 292 -4.38 -3.51 -19.30
CA ASN A 292 -5.05 -2.89 -18.15
C ASN A 292 -4.53 -1.46 -17.86
N VAL A 293 -3.25 -1.18 -18.10
CA VAL A 293 -2.68 0.16 -17.93
C VAL A 293 -3.38 1.15 -18.86
N GLN A 294 -3.49 0.81 -20.15
CA GLN A 294 -4.15 1.66 -21.15
C GLN A 294 -5.63 1.89 -20.79
N PHE A 295 -6.32 0.85 -20.32
CA PHE A 295 -7.72 0.97 -19.89
C PHE A 295 -7.85 1.97 -18.75
N HIS A 296 -7.11 1.78 -17.65
CA HIS A 296 -7.20 2.66 -16.49
C HIS A 296 -6.69 4.08 -16.78
N ALA A 297 -5.72 4.25 -17.67
CA ALA A 297 -5.24 5.57 -18.09
C ALA A 297 -6.35 6.37 -18.78
N ARG A 298 -7.09 5.75 -19.71
CA ARG A 298 -8.23 6.40 -20.39
C ARG A 298 -9.36 6.73 -19.42
N VAL A 299 -9.64 5.84 -18.47
CA VAL A 299 -10.67 6.09 -17.45
C VAL A 299 -10.25 7.26 -16.56
N ALA A 300 -9.01 7.29 -16.08
CA ALA A 300 -8.47 8.40 -15.28
C ALA A 300 -8.54 9.73 -16.03
N VAL A 301 -8.09 9.80 -17.30
CA VAL A 301 -8.23 11.01 -18.14
C VAL A 301 -9.70 11.44 -18.25
N GLY A 302 -10.60 10.50 -18.54
CA GLY A 302 -12.03 10.80 -18.67
C GLY A 302 -12.62 11.37 -17.39
N VAL A 303 -12.29 10.79 -16.23
CA VAL A 303 -12.74 11.27 -14.92
C VAL A 303 -12.19 12.67 -14.62
N ILE A 304 -10.92 12.95 -14.91
CA ILE A 304 -10.30 14.28 -14.71
C ILE A 304 -10.97 15.33 -15.61
N ILE A 305 -11.14 15.06 -16.90
CA ILE A 305 -11.76 16.00 -17.85
C ILE A 305 -13.19 16.31 -17.43
N ASN A 306 -13.98 15.29 -17.11
CA ASN A 306 -15.35 15.47 -16.62
C ASN A 306 -15.34 16.29 -15.32
N SER A 307 -14.37 16.04 -14.43
CA SER A 307 -14.15 16.82 -13.21
C SER A 307 -13.96 18.31 -13.47
N LYS A 308 -13.13 18.66 -14.47
CA LYS A 308 -12.90 20.06 -14.84
C LYS A 308 -14.13 20.72 -15.47
N ILE A 309 -14.87 20.01 -16.34
CA ILE A 309 -16.05 20.57 -17.03
C ILE A 309 -17.10 21.02 -16.02
N SER A 310 -17.54 20.16 -15.09
CA SER A 310 -18.62 20.62 -14.18
C SER A 310 -18.18 21.56 -13.07
N LEU A 311 -16.88 21.65 -12.75
CA LEU A 311 -16.40 22.78 -11.94
C LEU A 311 -16.61 24.11 -12.66
N GLN A 312 -16.41 24.16 -13.98
CA GLN A 312 -16.68 25.37 -14.78
C GLN A 312 -18.18 25.68 -14.83
N GLU A 313 -19.04 24.67 -14.97
CA GLU A 313 -20.51 24.82 -14.95
C GLU A 313 -20.99 25.39 -13.60
N GLN A 314 -20.42 24.92 -12.48
CA GLN A 314 -20.74 25.43 -11.14
C GLN A 314 -20.29 26.88 -10.90
N ILE A 315 -19.23 27.33 -11.57
CA ILE A 315 -18.73 28.72 -11.46
C ILE A 315 -19.59 29.69 -12.30
N GLN A 316 -20.21 29.20 -13.39
CA GLN A 316 -20.98 30.01 -14.33
C GLN A 316 -22.48 30.12 -14.00
N GLY A 317 -23.02 29.20 -13.20
CA GLY A 317 -24.42 29.19 -12.76
C GLY A 317 -24.67 29.99 -11.49
#